data_AF-A0A8W8HVS8-F1
#
_entry.id   AF-A0A8W8HVS8-F1
#
_cell.length_a   1.000
_cell.length_b   1.000
_cell.length_c   1.000
_cell.angle_alpha   90.00
_cell.angle_beta   90.00
_cell.angle_gamma   90.00
#
_symmetry.space_group_name_H-M   'P 1'
#
loop_
_entity.id
_entity.type
_entity.pdbx_description
1 polymer ?
#
loop_
_entity_poly.entity_id
_entity_poly.type
_entity_poly.pdbx_seq_one_letter_code
_entity_poly.pdbx_strand_id
1 'polypeptide(L)'
;MESQSLESQIHLLKEKIHNHEGKPLTIAVVGQHGCGKSSFINTAMAVLTGEYHERAIVGSFGKRGGHVTRRVTRYTKKRYLGKSNEDEMRHGYPTFVDMMGFQNDENVNEFLENVFEGHVREGTEFNRPQEQRKPLVSMQQLALLLGNEIVPRVDRIIFVASAVSKEFPEELINAVKLQASGGTREIPLFGVLTHGDEITEEDEQFQKMENDFKECLGLSPMRYLRCTNYCSNFPQDDERNPDIEIPVMRFLRQVIDTERDVLEKERSITDHLYRRMNMKLKTITVYFLQISEHIEYLGKELKDVVKETKAVKSKITIELDNVNSGQQDTMFWIWIVIFVMVLLVVPLYLYVIVRTGIKQQNKGNHSQDFNMEKSIAVVSFSKANAQLHKTIAETVIGEIAHHYISLSGVRNVSSVELASKVCFVFVDQNERNIILETKVDISKTRSDFVENLVRQGRTHVIVIYCQHEESHDLDTLYHRGLGNINEHETLRQLQRQNCFLSIDKEFSSYQMTYINIFLHETLYQ
;
A
#
# COMPACT_ATOMS: atom_id res chain seq x y z
N MET A 1 15.20 -29.54 -22.11
CA MET A 1 15.59 -28.72 -20.93
C MET A 1 14.43 -27.89 -20.41
N GLU A 2 13.59 -27.27 -21.26
CA GLU A 2 12.44 -26.44 -20.82
C GLU A 2 11.36 -27.22 -20.04
N SER A 3 10.99 -28.44 -20.47
CA SER A 3 10.02 -29.28 -19.75
C SER A 3 10.47 -29.64 -18.32
N GLN A 4 11.78 -29.87 -18.09
CA GLN A 4 12.33 -30.09 -16.75
C GLN A 4 12.27 -28.84 -15.86
N SER A 5 12.29 -27.64 -16.45
CA SER A 5 12.13 -26.36 -15.72
C SER A 5 10.69 -26.13 -15.27
N LEU A 6 9.71 -26.41 -16.14
CA LEU A 6 8.29 -26.21 -15.84
C LEU A 6 7.80 -27.16 -14.74
N GLU A 7 8.07 -28.46 -14.84
CA GLU A 7 7.66 -29.44 -13.84
C GLU A 7 8.24 -29.13 -12.45
N SER A 8 9.50 -28.68 -12.40
CA SER A 8 10.14 -28.22 -11.16
C SER A 8 9.41 -27.03 -10.54
N GLN A 9 9.03 -26.02 -11.35
CA GLN A 9 8.27 -24.87 -10.83
C GLN A 9 6.86 -25.25 -10.36
N ILE A 10 6.20 -26.18 -11.05
CA ILE A 10 4.91 -26.74 -10.63
C ILE A 10 5.04 -27.41 -9.26
N HIS A 11 6.04 -28.27 -9.10
CA HIS A 11 6.29 -28.96 -7.82
C HIS A 11 6.50 -27.95 -6.68
N LEU A 12 7.37 -26.96 -6.88
CA LEU A 12 7.66 -25.94 -5.88
C LEU A 12 6.44 -25.06 -5.52
N LEU A 13 5.60 -24.74 -6.50
CA LEU A 13 4.35 -24.00 -6.25
C LEU A 13 3.36 -24.85 -5.45
N LYS A 14 3.18 -26.12 -5.84
CA LYS A 14 2.31 -27.06 -5.12
C LYS A 14 2.78 -27.21 -3.68
N GLU A 15 4.05 -27.51 -3.45
CA GLU A 15 4.63 -27.63 -2.11
C GLU A 15 4.30 -26.41 -1.25
N LYS A 16 4.45 -25.18 -1.78
CA LYS A 16 4.10 -23.95 -1.07
C LYS A 16 2.61 -23.87 -0.68
N ILE A 17 1.71 -24.30 -1.58
CA ILE A 17 0.26 -24.35 -1.34
C ILE A 17 -0.09 -25.43 -0.30
N HIS A 18 0.60 -26.57 -0.32
CA HIS A 18 0.36 -27.69 0.59
C HIS A 18 0.86 -27.38 2.01
N ASN A 19 1.98 -26.65 2.12
CA ASN A 19 2.55 -26.20 3.39
C ASN A 19 1.73 -25.07 4.06
N HIS A 20 0.78 -24.48 3.34
CA HIS A 20 -0.15 -23.51 3.91
C HIS A 20 -1.25 -24.29 4.68
N GLU A 21 -1.08 -24.44 6.00
CA GLU A 21 -1.90 -25.22 6.95
C GLU A 21 -3.39 -24.80 7.01
N GLY A 22 -4.15 -24.98 5.92
CA GLY A 22 -5.59 -24.77 5.86
C GLY A 22 -6.08 -23.34 6.12
N LYS A 23 -5.20 -22.39 6.48
CA LYS A 23 -5.55 -20.98 6.65
C LYS A 23 -6.06 -20.44 5.30
N PRO A 24 -7.26 -19.84 5.25
CA PRO A 24 -7.77 -19.25 4.01
C PRO A 24 -6.93 -18.01 3.68
N LEU A 25 -6.28 -17.99 2.51
CA LEU A 25 -5.56 -16.83 1.98
C LEU A 25 -6.47 -16.07 1.02
N THR A 26 -6.76 -14.79 1.29
CA THR A 26 -7.59 -13.95 0.43
C THR A 26 -6.77 -12.86 -0.24
N ILE A 27 -6.76 -12.84 -1.57
CA ILE A 27 -5.94 -11.92 -2.38
C ILE A 27 -6.86 -10.96 -3.13
N ALA A 28 -6.74 -9.67 -2.87
CA ALA A 28 -7.46 -8.63 -3.61
C ALA A 28 -6.68 -8.21 -4.84
N VAL A 29 -7.36 -8.13 -5.99
CA VAL A 29 -6.77 -7.66 -7.26
C VAL A 29 -7.36 -6.29 -7.59
N VAL A 30 -6.53 -5.24 -7.52
CA VAL A 30 -6.94 -3.83 -7.66
C VAL A 30 -6.26 -3.20 -8.87
N GLY A 31 -6.88 -2.22 -9.53
CA GLY A 31 -6.31 -1.55 -10.69
C GLY A 31 -7.35 -0.80 -11.51
N GLN A 32 -6.92 0.06 -12.44
CA GLN A 32 -7.79 0.85 -13.32
C GLN A 32 -8.71 0.00 -14.21
N HIS A 33 -9.70 0.64 -14.84
CA HIS A 33 -10.49 -0.03 -15.88
C HIS A 33 -9.61 -0.45 -17.05
N GLY A 34 -9.87 -1.65 -17.60
CA GLY A 34 -9.15 -2.15 -18.78
C GLY A 34 -7.70 -2.58 -18.56
N CYS A 35 -7.15 -2.48 -17.34
CA CYS A 35 -5.74 -2.82 -17.09
C CYS A 35 -5.43 -4.33 -17.01
N GLY A 36 -6.34 -5.22 -17.42
CA GLY A 36 -6.09 -6.66 -17.46
C GLY A 36 -6.26 -7.44 -16.13
N LYS A 37 -6.93 -6.90 -15.11
CA LYS A 37 -7.19 -7.59 -13.83
C LYS A 37 -7.81 -9.00 -13.99
N SER A 38 -8.96 -9.08 -14.65
CA SER A 38 -9.69 -10.33 -14.80
C SER A 38 -8.94 -11.32 -15.69
N SER A 39 -8.21 -10.84 -16.71
CA SER A 39 -7.30 -11.66 -17.52
C SER A 39 -6.18 -12.25 -16.67
N PHE A 40 -5.55 -11.44 -15.82
CA PHE A 40 -4.52 -11.91 -14.89
C PHE A 40 -5.06 -12.95 -13.89
N ILE A 41 -6.29 -12.77 -13.39
CA ILE A 41 -6.94 -13.76 -12.51
C ILE A 41 -7.12 -15.09 -13.24
N ASN A 42 -7.57 -15.08 -14.50
CA ASN A 42 -7.66 -16.31 -15.30
C ASN A 42 -6.29 -16.97 -15.49
N THR A 43 -5.25 -16.19 -15.81
CA THR A 43 -3.87 -16.69 -15.93
C THR A 43 -3.39 -17.34 -14.62
N ALA A 44 -3.59 -16.67 -13.48
CA ALA A 44 -3.21 -17.18 -12.18
C ALA A 44 -3.96 -18.48 -11.82
N MET A 45 -5.26 -18.55 -12.11
CA MET A 45 -6.03 -19.78 -11.90
C MET A 45 -5.60 -20.89 -12.85
N ALA A 46 -5.24 -20.59 -14.10
CA ALA A 46 -4.72 -21.57 -15.05
C ALA A 46 -3.40 -22.17 -14.52
N VAL A 47 -2.48 -21.35 -14.06
CA VAL A 47 -1.22 -21.78 -13.42
C VAL A 47 -1.45 -22.67 -12.20
N LEU A 48 -2.43 -22.33 -11.35
CA LEU A 48 -2.76 -23.09 -10.14
C LEU A 48 -3.45 -24.43 -10.43
N THR A 49 -4.19 -24.52 -11.53
CA THR A 49 -5.03 -25.69 -11.88
C THR A 49 -4.40 -26.58 -12.94
N GLY A 50 -3.48 -26.03 -13.72
CA GLY A 50 -2.89 -26.65 -14.89
C GLY A 50 -3.73 -26.52 -16.17
N GLU A 51 -4.91 -25.92 -16.11
CA GLU A 51 -5.87 -25.84 -17.22
C GLU A 51 -6.39 -24.41 -17.39
N TYR A 52 -6.34 -23.89 -18.62
CA TYR A 52 -6.95 -22.59 -18.92
C TYR A 52 -8.47 -22.70 -19.04
N HIS A 53 -9.17 -21.92 -18.24
CA HIS A 53 -10.61 -21.72 -18.35
C HIS A 53 -10.91 -20.23 -18.14
N GLU A 54 -11.70 -19.62 -19.03
CA GLU A 54 -12.20 -18.27 -18.81
C GLU A 54 -13.28 -18.29 -17.71
N ARG A 55 -12.86 -18.01 -16.47
CA ARG A 55 -13.75 -18.00 -15.30
C ARG A 55 -14.10 -16.59 -14.87
N ALA A 56 -13.15 -15.67 -14.98
CA ALA A 56 -13.37 -14.24 -14.83
C ALA A 56 -13.66 -13.64 -16.22
N ILE A 57 -14.81 -12.99 -16.36
CA ILE A 57 -15.26 -12.48 -17.66
C ILE A 57 -14.34 -11.33 -18.09
N VAL A 58 -13.71 -11.46 -19.25
CA VAL A 58 -12.84 -10.44 -19.82
C VAL A 58 -13.60 -9.65 -20.89
N GLY A 59 -13.44 -8.32 -20.92
CA GLY A 59 -13.94 -7.49 -22.02
C GLY A 59 -14.40 -6.09 -21.61
N SER A 60 -14.69 -5.29 -22.63
CA SER A 60 -15.32 -3.97 -22.51
C SER A 60 -16.46 -3.91 -23.52
N PHE A 61 -17.65 -3.48 -23.11
CA PHE A 61 -18.78 -3.29 -24.04
C PHE A 61 -18.60 -2.00 -24.87
N GLY A 62 -17.43 -1.77 -25.46
CA GLY A 62 -17.13 -0.62 -26.32
C GLY A 62 -17.44 0.76 -25.70
N LYS A 63 -17.38 1.81 -26.53
CA LYS A 63 -17.65 3.20 -26.10
C LYS A 63 -19.14 3.50 -25.79
N ARG A 64 -20.03 2.50 -25.80
CA ARG A 64 -21.49 2.66 -25.58
C ARG A 64 -22.10 1.69 -24.55
N GLY A 65 -21.34 0.76 -24.00
CA GLY A 65 -21.80 -0.18 -22.98
C GLY A 65 -20.88 -0.19 -21.76
N GLY A 66 -21.46 -0.16 -20.56
CA GLY A 66 -20.70 -0.10 -19.31
C GLY A 66 -19.83 -1.35 -19.08
N HIS A 67 -18.77 -1.21 -18.27
CA HIS A 67 -17.77 -2.24 -17.95
C HIS A 67 -18.34 -3.62 -17.58
N VAL A 68 -17.58 -4.69 -17.87
CA VAL A 68 -17.97 -6.09 -17.63
C VAL A 68 -17.96 -6.44 -16.14
N THR A 69 -16.85 -6.16 -15.43
CA THR A 69 -16.78 -6.31 -13.97
C THR A 69 -17.48 -5.14 -13.31
N ARG A 70 -18.75 -5.33 -12.92
CA ARG A 70 -19.56 -4.33 -12.19
C ARG A 70 -19.68 -4.63 -10.70
N ARG A 71 -19.18 -5.78 -10.26
CA ARG A 71 -19.43 -6.33 -8.93
C ARG A 71 -18.17 -6.93 -8.34
N VAL A 72 -18.04 -6.84 -7.01
CA VAL A 72 -17.02 -7.59 -6.27
C VAL A 72 -17.30 -9.09 -6.43
N THR A 73 -16.36 -9.82 -7.01
CA THR A 73 -16.50 -11.25 -7.30
C THR A 73 -15.40 -12.03 -6.60
N ARG A 74 -15.75 -13.12 -5.92
CA ARG A 74 -14.79 -13.95 -5.18
C ARG A 74 -14.59 -15.30 -5.87
N TYR A 75 -13.40 -15.53 -6.38
CA TYR A 75 -12.99 -16.81 -6.96
C TYR A 75 -12.34 -17.67 -5.88
N THR A 76 -13.19 -18.33 -5.08
CA THR A 76 -12.73 -19.32 -4.10
C THR A 76 -12.19 -20.56 -4.79
N LYS A 77 -11.33 -21.35 -4.12
CA LYS A 77 -10.80 -22.62 -4.64
C LYS A 77 -11.86 -23.58 -5.18
N LYS A 78 -13.06 -23.59 -4.59
CA LYS A 78 -14.22 -24.38 -5.08
C LYS A 78 -14.67 -24.02 -6.49
N ARG A 79 -14.45 -22.77 -6.92
CA ARG A 79 -14.86 -22.29 -8.25
C ARG A 79 -13.87 -22.65 -9.35
N TYR A 80 -12.61 -22.87 -9.01
CA TYR A 80 -11.56 -23.04 -10.00
C TYR A 80 -10.83 -24.39 -9.95
N LEU A 81 -10.89 -25.16 -8.85
CA LEU A 81 -10.31 -26.51 -8.80
C LEU A 81 -11.25 -27.61 -9.36
N GLY A 82 -12.50 -27.29 -9.69
CA GLY A 82 -13.49 -28.29 -10.14
C GLY A 82 -13.97 -29.24 -9.01
N LYS A 83 -15.00 -30.04 -9.28
CA LYS A 83 -15.59 -30.96 -8.27
C LYS A 83 -14.81 -32.27 -8.07
N SER A 84 -13.88 -32.61 -8.98
CA SER A 84 -13.13 -33.86 -9.00
C SER A 84 -11.86 -33.87 -8.13
N ASN A 85 -11.47 -32.74 -7.57
CA ASN A 85 -10.19 -32.56 -6.86
C ASN A 85 -10.39 -32.47 -5.33
N GLU A 86 -11.01 -33.46 -4.70
CA GLU A 86 -11.30 -33.46 -3.26
C GLU A 86 -10.03 -33.42 -2.39
N ASP A 87 -8.93 -34.02 -2.83
CA ASP A 87 -7.63 -33.97 -2.14
C ASP A 87 -7.04 -32.56 -2.19
N GLU A 88 -7.03 -31.92 -3.36
CA GLU A 88 -6.56 -30.52 -3.53
C GLU A 88 -7.41 -29.52 -2.74
N MET A 89 -8.70 -29.81 -2.50
CA MET A 89 -9.57 -28.99 -1.66
C MET A 89 -9.13 -28.93 -0.19
N ARG A 90 -8.27 -29.83 0.27
CA ARG A 90 -7.70 -29.81 1.63
C ARG A 90 -6.54 -28.84 1.77
N HIS A 91 -5.93 -28.41 0.67
CA HIS A 91 -4.76 -27.52 0.67
C HIS A 91 -5.15 -26.03 0.65
N GLY A 92 -4.19 -25.18 1.00
CA GLY A 92 -4.37 -23.74 1.24
C GLY A 92 -4.50 -22.86 0.00
N TYR A 93 -5.19 -23.35 -1.04
CA TYR A 93 -5.42 -22.59 -2.27
C TYR A 93 -6.09 -21.22 -2.02
N PRO A 94 -5.60 -20.13 -2.65
CA PRO A 94 -6.07 -18.78 -2.35
C PRO A 94 -7.46 -18.49 -2.91
N THR A 95 -8.12 -17.49 -2.34
CA THR A 95 -9.32 -16.87 -2.89
C THR A 95 -8.94 -15.55 -3.55
N PHE A 96 -9.24 -15.39 -4.85
CA PHE A 96 -9.04 -14.11 -5.54
C PHE A 96 -10.29 -13.25 -5.46
N VAL A 97 -10.13 -11.98 -5.08
CA VAL A 97 -11.20 -10.98 -5.07
C VAL A 97 -11.00 -10.05 -6.25
N ASP A 98 -11.84 -10.20 -7.27
CA ASP A 98 -11.88 -9.32 -8.43
C ASP A 98 -12.86 -8.17 -8.17
N MET A 99 -12.45 -6.98 -8.60
CA MET A 99 -13.17 -5.74 -8.40
C MET A 99 -13.30 -5.01 -9.72
N MET A 100 -14.31 -4.15 -9.81
CA MET A 100 -14.36 -3.22 -10.94
C MET A 100 -13.10 -2.35 -10.97
N GLY A 101 -12.74 -1.87 -12.16
CA GLY A 101 -11.74 -0.82 -12.23
C GLY A 101 -12.22 0.44 -11.51
N PHE A 102 -11.28 1.29 -11.12
CA PHE A 102 -11.58 2.58 -10.55
C PHE A 102 -11.14 3.67 -11.52
N GLN A 103 -11.89 4.78 -11.57
CA GLN A 103 -11.59 5.97 -12.36
C GLN A 103 -11.68 7.18 -11.43
N ASN A 104 -10.57 7.57 -10.79
CA ASN A 104 -10.45 8.73 -9.88
C ASN A 104 -11.73 9.07 -9.10
N ASP A 105 -12.41 8.06 -8.54
CA ASP A 105 -13.70 8.24 -7.90
C ASP A 105 -13.51 8.72 -6.45
N GLU A 106 -14.31 9.69 -5.99
CA GLU A 106 -14.18 10.24 -4.63
C GLU A 106 -14.39 9.19 -3.52
N ASN A 107 -15.09 8.09 -3.83
CA ASN A 107 -15.46 7.04 -2.88
C ASN A 107 -14.52 5.81 -2.89
N VAL A 108 -13.41 5.83 -3.66
CA VAL A 108 -12.49 4.68 -3.77
C VAL A 108 -11.94 4.26 -2.40
N ASN A 109 -11.54 5.22 -1.58
CA ASN A 109 -10.93 4.95 -0.27
C ASN A 109 -11.85 4.16 0.66
N GLU A 110 -13.09 4.63 0.85
CA GLU A 110 -14.07 3.97 1.73
C GLU A 110 -14.44 2.58 1.21
N PHE A 111 -14.55 2.43 -0.12
CA PHE A 111 -14.85 1.14 -0.71
C PHE A 111 -13.70 0.13 -0.52
N LEU A 112 -12.46 0.53 -0.82
CA LEU A 112 -11.28 -0.31 -0.62
C LEU A 112 -11.13 -0.73 0.84
N GLU A 113 -11.32 0.19 1.80
CA GLU A 113 -11.32 -0.12 3.23
C GLU A 113 -12.35 -1.21 3.56
N ASN A 114 -13.59 -1.04 3.09
CA ASN A 114 -14.66 -2.01 3.34
C ASN A 114 -14.39 -3.37 2.67
N VAL A 115 -13.79 -3.41 1.48
CA VAL A 115 -13.40 -4.68 0.85
C VAL A 115 -12.29 -5.35 1.65
N PHE A 116 -11.25 -4.62 2.02
CA PHE A 116 -10.07 -5.16 2.70
C PHE A 116 -10.40 -5.70 4.10
N GLU A 117 -11.32 -5.05 4.81
CA GLU A 117 -11.80 -5.48 6.13
C GLU A 117 -12.90 -6.56 6.06
N GLY A 118 -13.28 -7.02 4.86
CA GLY A 118 -14.27 -8.08 4.68
C GLY A 118 -15.72 -7.62 4.89
N HIS A 119 -16.01 -6.32 4.81
CA HIS A 119 -17.37 -5.79 4.97
C HIS A 119 -18.21 -5.82 3.68
N VAL A 120 -17.58 -6.08 2.53
CA VAL A 120 -18.26 -6.11 1.22
C VAL A 120 -18.56 -7.53 0.79
N ARG A 121 -19.85 -7.87 0.63
CA ARG A 121 -20.29 -9.19 0.17
C ARG A 121 -20.06 -9.38 -1.32
N GLU A 122 -20.03 -10.64 -1.75
CA GLU A 122 -20.04 -10.98 -3.16
C GLU A 122 -21.26 -10.37 -3.89
N GLY A 123 -21.06 -9.90 -5.12
CA GLY A 123 -22.11 -9.30 -5.94
C GLY A 123 -22.38 -7.81 -5.64
N THR A 124 -21.64 -7.18 -4.73
CA THR A 124 -21.82 -5.76 -4.40
C THR A 124 -21.30 -4.86 -5.52
N GLU A 125 -22.09 -3.86 -5.91
CA GLU A 125 -21.76 -2.82 -6.90
C GLU A 125 -21.25 -1.56 -6.19
N PHE A 126 -20.22 -0.90 -6.75
CA PHE A 126 -19.64 0.36 -6.23
C PHE A 126 -20.60 1.55 -6.36
N ASN A 127 -21.30 1.66 -7.50
CA ASN A 127 -22.18 2.79 -7.82
C ASN A 127 -23.67 2.40 -7.73
N ARG A 128 -24.21 2.29 -6.51
CA ARG A 128 -25.67 2.35 -6.32
C ARG A 128 -26.13 3.82 -6.29
N PRO A 129 -27.22 4.19 -6.99
CA PRO A 129 -27.80 5.55 -6.94
C PRO A 129 -28.08 6.00 -5.50
N GLN A 130 -27.80 7.28 -5.22
CA GLN A 130 -27.84 7.87 -3.88
C GLN A 130 -29.19 7.77 -3.14
N GLU A 131 -30.31 7.51 -3.85
CA GLU A 131 -31.65 7.42 -3.25
C GLU A 131 -31.87 6.23 -2.29
N GLN A 132 -30.93 5.28 -2.20
CA GLN A 132 -30.96 4.20 -1.21
C GLN A 132 -29.87 4.30 -0.12
N ARG A 133 -29.13 5.42 -0.06
CA ARG A 133 -28.20 5.68 1.05
C ARG A 133 -28.98 6.19 2.27
N LYS A 134 -29.65 5.27 2.98
CA LYS A 134 -29.90 5.50 4.42
C LYS A 134 -28.55 5.74 5.11
N PRO A 135 -28.48 6.65 6.10
CA PRO A 135 -27.21 7.13 6.66
C PRO A 135 -26.30 5.95 7.00
N LEU A 136 -25.13 5.92 6.35
CA LEU A 136 -24.23 4.78 6.22
C LEU A 136 -23.40 4.53 7.49
N VAL A 137 -24.07 4.47 8.64
CA VAL A 137 -23.55 3.85 9.87
C VAL A 137 -24.60 2.90 10.50
N SER A 138 -25.76 2.66 9.88
CA SER A 138 -26.94 2.30 10.70
C SER A 138 -27.41 0.84 10.74
N MET A 139 -27.16 -0.06 9.77
CA MET A 139 -27.78 -1.42 9.82
C MET A 139 -26.94 -2.53 9.17
N GLN A 140 -26.07 -2.24 8.19
CA GLN A 140 -25.29 -3.28 7.49
C GLN A 140 -24.13 -3.84 8.34
N GLN A 141 -23.45 -3.00 9.12
CA GLN A 141 -22.45 -3.45 10.10
C GLN A 141 -23.09 -4.26 11.23
N LEU A 142 -24.30 -3.87 11.66
CA LEU A 142 -25.09 -4.63 12.63
C LEU A 142 -25.56 -5.96 12.02
N ALA A 143 -25.99 -5.99 10.75
CA ALA A 143 -26.38 -7.19 10.03
C ALA A 143 -25.21 -8.10 9.61
N LEU A 144 -23.98 -7.58 9.57
CA LEU A 144 -22.73 -8.36 9.45
C LEU A 144 -22.33 -8.97 10.79
N LEU A 145 -22.54 -8.25 11.91
CA LEU A 145 -22.37 -8.78 13.26
C LEU A 145 -23.46 -9.79 13.64
N LEU A 146 -24.68 -9.62 13.13
CA LEU A 146 -25.86 -10.48 13.40
C LEU A 146 -26.07 -11.57 12.34
N GLY A 147 -25.45 -11.45 11.17
CA GLY A 147 -25.54 -12.40 10.07
C GLY A 147 -24.34 -13.33 10.08
N ASN A 148 -24.59 -14.63 10.27
CA ASN A 148 -23.61 -15.71 10.42
C ASN A 148 -22.61 -15.91 9.26
N GLU A 149 -22.51 -15.01 8.29
CA GLU A 149 -21.60 -15.13 7.15
C GLU A 149 -20.40 -14.21 7.33
N ILE A 150 -19.36 -14.74 7.99
CA ILE A 150 -18.06 -14.08 8.14
C ILE A 150 -17.38 -14.10 6.78
N VAL A 151 -17.38 -12.96 6.09
CA VAL A 151 -16.62 -12.79 4.86
C VAL A 151 -15.14 -12.66 5.22
N PRO A 152 -14.25 -13.47 4.63
CA PRO A 152 -12.84 -13.41 4.95
C PRO A 152 -12.26 -12.05 4.53
N ARG A 153 -11.40 -11.51 5.40
CA ARG A 153 -10.67 -10.27 5.14
C ARG A 153 -9.58 -10.50 4.12
N VAL A 154 -9.12 -9.42 3.49
CA VAL A 154 -8.02 -9.49 2.52
C VAL A 154 -6.69 -9.64 3.27
N ASP A 155 -5.84 -10.54 2.77
CA ASP A 155 -4.53 -10.85 3.33
C ASP A 155 -3.37 -10.40 2.44
N ARG A 156 -3.62 -10.21 1.15
CA ARG A 156 -2.64 -9.73 0.17
C ARG A 156 -3.33 -8.83 -0.85
N ILE A 157 -2.61 -7.84 -1.37
CA ILE A 157 -3.11 -7.00 -2.46
C ILE A 157 -2.15 -7.12 -3.66
N ILE A 158 -2.72 -7.42 -4.82
CA ILE A 158 -2.04 -7.34 -6.12
C ILE A 158 -2.60 -6.10 -6.83
N PHE A 159 -1.75 -5.11 -7.05
CA PHE A 159 -2.07 -3.96 -7.87
C PHE A 159 -1.70 -4.25 -9.32
N VAL A 160 -2.67 -4.11 -10.23
CA VAL A 160 -2.53 -4.39 -11.65
C VAL A 160 -2.63 -3.08 -12.43
N ALA A 161 -1.63 -2.82 -13.26
CA ALA A 161 -1.65 -1.76 -14.26
C ALA A 161 -1.34 -2.34 -15.65
N SER A 162 -1.64 -1.58 -16.71
CA SER A 162 -1.32 -1.96 -18.09
C SER A 162 -0.06 -1.23 -18.51
N ALA A 163 0.89 -1.99 -19.09
CA ALA A 163 2.16 -1.47 -19.57
C ALA A 163 2.01 -0.52 -20.77
N VAL A 164 0.89 -0.61 -21.49
CA VAL A 164 0.58 0.24 -22.65
C VAL A 164 -0.32 1.43 -22.31
N SER A 165 -0.74 1.55 -21.04
CA SER A 165 -1.57 2.69 -20.61
C SER A 165 -0.75 3.97 -20.59
N LYS A 166 -1.29 5.03 -21.21
CA LYS A 166 -0.71 6.37 -21.14
C LYS A 166 -1.01 7.09 -19.82
N GLU A 167 -2.02 6.61 -19.09
CA GLU A 167 -2.45 7.21 -17.83
C GLU A 167 -1.89 6.39 -16.66
N PHE A 168 -1.06 7.03 -15.85
CA PHE A 168 -0.50 6.44 -14.65
C PHE A 168 -1.47 6.60 -13.46
N PRO A 169 -1.90 5.51 -12.79
CA PRO A 169 -2.94 5.54 -11.77
C PRO A 169 -2.48 6.03 -10.39
N GLU A 170 -1.81 7.19 -10.30
CA GLU A 170 -1.17 7.65 -9.08
C GLU A 170 -2.15 7.79 -7.89
N GLU A 171 -3.32 8.39 -8.12
CA GLU A 171 -4.35 8.56 -7.09
C GLU A 171 -4.84 7.22 -6.54
N LEU A 172 -5.05 6.23 -7.42
CA LEU A 172 -5.48 4.90 -7.04
C LEU A 172 -4.37 4.13 -6.30
N ILE A 173 -3.11 4.27 -6.74
CA ILE A 173 -1.94 3.71 -6.03
C ILE A 173 -1.87 4.28 -4.61
N ASN A 174 -2.01 5.60 -4.47
CA ASN A 174 -1.99 6.27 -3.18
C ASN A 174 -3.16 5.84 -2.29
N ALA A 175 -4.37 5.68 -2.84
CA ALA A 175 -5.52 5.14 -2.13
C ALA A 175 -5.26 3.71 -1.63
N VAL A 176 -4.74 2.84 -2.48
CA VAL A 176 -4.42 1.45 -2.11
C VAL A 176 -3.35 1.40 -1.03
N LYS A 177 -2.26 2.17 -1.16
CA LYS A 177 -1.21 2.25 -0.13
C LYS A 177 -1.73 2.76 1.19
N LEU A 178 -2.57 3.80 1.15
CA LEU A 178 -3.21 4.35 2.33
C LEU A 178 -4.06 3.29 3.03
N GLN A 179 -4.84 2.48 2.30
CA GLN A 179 -5.65 1.43 2.93
C GLN A 179 -4.81 0.21 3.37
N ALA A 180 -3.79 -0.16 2.59
CA ALA A 180 -2.91 -1.29 2.87
C ALA A 180 -2.04 -1.07 4.11
N SER A 181 -1.50 0.14 4.32
CA SER A 181 -0.62 0.46 5.47
C SER A 181 -1.30 1.31 6.54
N GLY A 182 -2.36 2.02 6.17
CA GLY A 182 -3.05 2.94 7.07
C GLY A 182 -4.03 2.25 8.00
N GLY A 183 -4.60 1.09 7.66
CA GLY A 183 -5.64 0.40 8.44
C GLY A 183 -5.23 -0.18 9.80
N THR A 184 -6.13 -0.98 10.39
CA THR A 184 -5.85 -1.76 11.62
C THR A 184 -4.87 -2.92 11.38
N ARG A 185 -4.75 -3.29 10.11
CA ARG A 185 -3.93 -4.37 9.58
C ARG A 185 -3.01 -3.78 8.53
N GLU A 186 -1.80 -4.29 8.45
CA GLU A 186 -0.88 -3.94 7.37
C GLU A 186 -0.79 -5.07 6.35
N ILE A 187 -1.33 -4.81 5.16
CA ILE A 187 -1.54 -5.82 4.12
C ILE A 187 -0.39 -5.73 3.09
N PRO A 188 0.36 -6.81 2.85
CA PRO A 188 1.41 -6.84 1.84
C PRO A 188 0.91 -6.49 0.43
N LEU A 189 1.71 -5.70 -0.28
CA LEU A 189 1.40 -5.18 -1.62
C LEU A 189 2.37 -5.73 -2.68
N PHE A 190 1.80 -6.14 -3.81
CA PHE A 190 2.48 -6.67 -4.99
C PHE A 190 2.02 -5.91 -6.23
N GLY A 191 2.85 -5.87 -7.26
CA GLY A 191 2.55 -5.20 -8.53
C GLY A 191 2.59 -6.14 -9.73
N VAL A 192 1.66 -5.96 -10.65
CA VAL A 192 1.62 -6.64 -11.94
C VAL A 192 1.45 -5.61 -13.05
N LEU A 193 2.35 -5.60 -14.02
CA LEU A 193 2.17 -4.87 -15.28
C LEU A 193 1.76 -5.86 -16.38
N THR A 194 0.53 -5.71 -16.87
CA THR A 194 -0.03 -6.55 -17.96
C THR A 194 0.29 -5.95 -19.33
N HIS A 195 0.01 -6.70 -20.41
CA HIS A 195 0.33 -6.31 -21.78
C HIS A 195 1.84 -6.22 -22.02
N GLY A 196 2.61 -7.07 -21.33
CA GLY A 196 4.06 -7.15 -21.49
C GLY A 196 4.51 -7.62 -22.87
N ASP A 197 3.61 -8.21 -23.66
CA ASP A 197 3.80 -8.62 -25.04
C ASP A 197 3.66 -7.47 -26.06
N GLU A 198 3.04 -6.36 -25.67
CA GLU A 198 2.80 -5.20 -26.53
C GLU A 198 3.87 -4.10 -26.40
N ILE A 199 4.87 -4.31 -25.55
CA ILE A 199 5.93 -3.33 -25.26
C ILE A 199 7.26 -3.73 -25.87
N THR A 200 8.07 -2.72 -26.20
CA THR A 200 9.47 -2.90 -26.59
C THR A 200 10.36 -2.46 -25.44
N GLU A 201 11.28 -3.31 -24.99
CA GLU A 201 12.14 -3.01 -23.82
C GLU A 201 13.02 -1.77 -23.99
N GLU A 202 13.30 -1.40 -25.24
CA GLU A 202 14.09 -0.22 -25.62
C GLU A 202 13.29 1.10 -25.52
N ASP A 203 11.99 1.05 -25.26
CA ASP A 203 11.16 2.25 -25.12
C ASP A 203 11.43 2.95 -23.77
N GLU A 204 12.13 4.08 -23.83
CA GLU A 204 12.42 4.94 -22.67
C GLU A 204 11.16 5.36 -21.90
N GLN A 205 10.01 5.53 -22.58
CA GLN A 205 8.75 5.90 -21.92
C GLN A 205 8.23 4.74 -21.08
N PHE A 206 8.36 3.51 -21.58
CA PHE A 206 7.99 2.31 -20.84
C PHE A 206 8.91 2.11 -19.63
N GLN A 207 10.24 2.21 -19.81
CA GLN A 207 11.20 2.05 -18.71
C GLN A 207 10.93 3.03 -17.58
N LYS A 208 10.64 4.30 -17.92
CA LYS A 208 10.25 5.31 -16.94
C LYS A 208 8.96 4.92 -16.22
N MET A 209 7.92 4.52 -16.95
CA MET A 209 6.63 4.12 -16.36
C MET A 209 6.78 2.89 -15.46
N GLU A 210 7.59 1.90 -15.84
CA GLU A 210 7.87 0.72 -15.04
C GLU A 210 8.58 1.08 -13.72
N ASN A 211 9.58 1.97 -13.79
CA ASN A 211 10.28 2.45 -12.60
C ASN A 211 9.34 3.26 -11.71
N ASP A 212 8.58 4.20 -12.27
CA ASP A 212 7.57 4.97 -11.54
C ASP A 212 6.55 4.03 -10.87
N PHE A 213 6.11 2.96 -11.55
CA PHE A 213 5.20 1.96 -10.99
C PHE A 213 5.80 1.22 -9.79
N LYS A 214 7.04 0.74 -9.92
CA LYS A 214 7.76 0.03 -8.85
C LYS A 214 8.00 0.94 -7.65
N GLU A 215 8.49 2.15 -7.87
CA GLU A 215 8.78 3.14 -6.82
C GLU A 215 7.50 3.60 -6.12
N CYS A 216 6.45 3.96 -6.88
CA CYS A 216 5.20 4.42 -6.29
C CYS A 216 4.58 3.35 -5.38
N LEU A 217 4.59 2.08 -5.78
CA LEU A 217 4.09 0.99 -4.95
C LEU A 217 5.10 0.51 -3.88
N GLY A 218 6.34 1.02 -3.91
CA GLY A 218 7.42 0.63 -3.01
C GLY A 218 7.76 -0.85 -3.14
N LEU A 219 7.78 -1.38 -4.38
CA LEU A 219 7.99 -2.79 -4.68
C LEU A 219 9.47 -3.12 -4.74
N SER A 220 9.83 -4.28 -4.18
CA SER A 220 11.09 -4.94 -4.50
C SER A 220 10.92 -5.79 -5.77
N PRO A 221 12.02 -6.21 -6.43
CA PRO A 221 11.94 -7.00 -7.66
C PRO A 221 11.10 -8.28 -7.51
N MET A 222 11.17 -8.91 -6.34
CA MET A 222 10.41 -10.13 -6.00
C MET A 222 8.90 -9.91 -5.73
N ARG A 223 8.45 -8.65 -5.68
CA ARG A 223 7.03 -8.29 -5.50
C ARG A 223 6.41 -7.69 -6.77
N TYR A 224 7.13 -7.81 -7.88
CA TYR A 224 6.75 -7.28 -9.17
C TYR A 224 6.71 -8.40 -10.21
N LEU A 225 5.73 -8.34 -11.12
CA LEU A 225 5.65 -9.20 -12.28
C LEU A 225 5.27 -8.38 -13.51
N ARG A 226 6.12 -8.45 -14.53
CA ARG A 226 5.72 -8.10 -15.90
C ARG A 226 5.05 -9.33 -16.51
N CYS A 227 3.81 -9.18 -16.95
CA CYS A 227 2.93 -10.30 -17.25
C CYS A 227 2.40 -10.24 -18.68
N THR A 228 2.61 -11.34 -19.41
CA THR A 228 1.86 -11.72 -20.60
C THR A 228 0.75 -12.66 -20.15
N ASN A 229 -0.51 -12.30 -20.39
CA ASN A 229 -1.65 -13.06 -19.89
C ASN A 229 -2.13 -14.08 -20.92
N TYR A 230 -2.73 -15.17 -20.45
CA TYR A 230 -3.60 -15.96 -21.30
C TYR A 230 -4.79 -15.09 -21.75
N CYS A 231 -5.11 -15.13 -23.05
CA CYS A 231 -6.19 -14.39 -23.67
C CYS A 231 -7.07 -15.33 -24.52
N SER A 232 -8.23 -14.85 -24.96
CA SER A 232 -9.18 -15.63 -25.77
C SER A 232 -8.62 -16.16 -27.10
N ASN A 233 -7.47 -15.64 -27.54
CA ASN A 233 -6.82 -15.99 -28.80
C ASN A 233 -5.73 -17.05 -28.63
N PHE A 234 -5.50 -17.55 -27.41
CA PHE A 234 -4.56 -18.65 -27.20
C PHE A 234 -5.10 -19.93 -27.86
N PRO A 235 -4.28 -20.70 -28.60
CA PRO A 235 -4.70 -21.97 -29.16
C PRO A 235 -5.21 -22.87 -28.03
N GLN A 236 -6.37 -23.50 -28.25
CA GLN A 236 -7.04 -24.40 -27.31
C GLN A 236 -6.35 -25.76 -27.18
N ASP A 237 -5.22 -25.95 -27.85
CA ASP A 237 -4.40 -27.13 -27.61
C ASP A 237 -3.91 -27.02 -26.17
N ASP A 238 -4.29 -27.99 -25.33
CA ASP A 238 -4.09 -28.08 -23.87
C ASP A 238 -2.61 -28.08 -23.42
N GLU A 239 -1.71 -27.53 -24.22
CA GLU A 239 -0.28 -27.48 -23.97
C GLU A 239 0.05 -26.26 -23.11
N ARG A 240 0.58 -26.55 -21.91
CA ARG A 240 1.09 -25.57 -20.95
C ARG A 240 2.10 -24.66 -21.65
N ASN A 241 2.01 -23.34 -21.46
CA ASN A 241 2.99 -22.40 -22.01
C ASN A 241 4.02 -21.98 -20.95
N PRO A 242 5.27 -22.48 -20.99
CA PRO A 242 6.27 -22.16 -19.98
C PRO A 242 6.62 -20.67 -19.89
N ASP A 243 6.58 -19.94 -21.02
CA ASP A 243 6.96 -18.52 -21.09
C ASP A 243 5.98 -17.63 -20.33
N ILE A 244 4.69 -18.00 -20.33
CA ILE A 244 3.66 -17.32 -19.54
C ILE A 244 3.65 -17.83 -18.11
N GLU A 245 3.71 -19.15 -17.93
CA GLU A 245 3.41 -19.76 -16.65
C GLU A 245 4.56 -19.68 -15.64
N ILE A 246 5.81 -19.87 -16.06
CA ILE A 246 6.96 -19.87 -15.14
C ILE A 246 7.09 -18.50 -14.41
N PRO A 247 7.01 -17.34 -15.09
CA PRO A 247 7.02 -16.04 -14.40
C PRO A 247 5.88 -15.89 -13.41
N VAL A 248 4.66 -16.29 -13.79
CA VAL A 248 3.47 -16.22 -12.94
C VAL A 248 3.59 -17.17 -11.74
N MET A 249 4.12 -18.38 -11.91
CA MET A 249 4.38 -19.32 -10.82
C MET A 249 5.37 -18.74 -9.80
N ARG A 250 6.49 -18.20 -10.28
CA ARG A 250 7.50 -17.57 -9.41
C ARG A 250 6.89 -16.42 -8.61
N PHE A 251 6.09 -15.58 -9.27
CA PHE A 251 5.38 -14.50 -8.60
C PHE A 251 4.35 -15.02 -7.58
N LEU A 252 3.51 -15.99 -7.94
CA LEU A 252 2.50 -16.54 -7.03
C LEU A 252 3.11 -17.23 -5.81
N ARG A 253 4.27 -17.90 -5.94
CA ARG A 253 5.02 -18.43 -4.79
C ARG A 253 5.35 -17.33 -3.78
N GLN A 254 5.70 -16.13 -4.26
CA GLN A 254 6.00 -14.97 -3.43
C GLN A 254 4.73 -14.35 -2.81
N VAL A 255 3.59 -14.42 -3.50
CA VAL A 255 2.29 -13.93 -2.98
C VAL A 255 1.73 -14.85 -1.91
N ILE A 256 1.82 -16.17 -2.13
CA ILE A 256 1.30 -17.23 -1.26
C ILE A 256 2.18 -17.45 -0.03
N ASP A 257 3.37 -16.86 0.01
CA ASP A 257 4.31 -17.05 1.11
C ASP A 257 3.72 -16.70 2.47
N THR A 258 3.76 -17.68 3.39
CA THR A 258 3.29 -17.57 4.78
C THR A 258 4.18 -16.67 5.62
N GLU A 259 5.43 -16.44 5.23
CA GLU A 259 6.33 -15.52 5.94
C GLU A 259 5.90 -14.05 5.83
N ARG A 260 4.96 -13.74 4.94
CA ARG A 260 4.47 -12.39 4.70
C ARG A 260 3.16 -12.13 5.44
N ASP A 261 3.06 -12.54 6.70
CA ASP A 261 1.83 -12.42 7.47
C ASP A 261 1.35 -10.98 7.62
N VAL A 262 0.02 -10.82 7.70
CA VAL A 262 -0.61 -9.53 7.94
C VAL A 262 -0.32 -9.12 9.38
N LEU A 263 0.37 -7.99 9.53
CA LEU A 263 0.71 -7.49 10.86
C LEU A 263 -0.51 -6.77 11.44
N GLU A 264 -1.00 -7.28 12.56
CA GLU A 264 -2.01 -6.59 13.37
C GLU A 264 -1.32 -5.55 14.24
N LYS A 265 -1.76 -4.28 14.17
CA LYS A 265 -1.25 -3.25 15.07
C LYS A 265 -1.88 -3.43 16.44
N GLU A 266 -1.07 -3.50 17.51
CA GLU A 266 -1.57 -3.47 18.88
C GLU A 266 -2.43 -2.22 19.10
N ARG A 267 -3.65 -2.43 19.59
CA ARG A 267 -4.68 -1.39 19.63
C ARG A 267 -4.47 -0.47 20.82
N SER A 268 -4.20 0.81 20.58
CA SER A 268 -4.56 1.85 21.54
C SER A 268 -5.98 2.33 21.27
N ILE A 269 -6.86 2.22 22.28
CA ILE A 269 -8.27 2.69 22.23
C ILE A 269 -8.34 4.19 21.81
N THR A 270 -7.32 4.97 22.15
CA THR A 270 -7.22 6.38 21.78
C THR A 270 -7.05 6.59 20.28
N ASP A 271 -6.33 5.73 19.54
CA ASP A 271 -6.14 5.89 18.10
C ASP A 271 -7.43 5.62 17.31
N HIS A 272 -8.24 4.67 17.77
CA HIS A 272 -9.56 4.43 17.18
C HIS A 272 -10.49 5.64 17.38
N LEU A 273 -10.51 6.20 18.59
CA LEU A 273 -11.26 7.42 18.89
C LEU A 273 -10.76 8.61 18.07
N TYR A 274 -9.43 8.77 17.95
CA TYR A 274 -8.83 9.90 17.23
C TYR A 274 -9.18 9.89 15.74
N ARG A 275 -9.03 8.75 15.06
CA ARG A 275 -9.37 8.65 13.62
C ARG A 275 -10.87 8.78 13.37
N ARG A 276 -11.70 8.19 14.22
CA ARG A 276 -13.16 8.26 14.11
C ARG A 276 -13.68 9.67 14.38
N MET A 277 -13.07 10.40 15.31
CA MET A 277 -13.35 11.80 15.55
C MET A 277 -12.90 12.67 14.37
N ASN A 278 -11.70 12.43 13.82
CA ASN A 278 -11.15 13.25 12.74
C ASN A 278 -11.96 13.11 11.42
N MET A 279 -12.44 11.90 11.10
CA MET A 279 -13.37 11.70 9.97
C MET A 279 -14.69 12.45 10.19
N LYS A 280 -15.29 12.34 11.39
CA LYS A 280 -16.53 13.07 11.73
C LYS A 280 -16.32 14.59 11.70
N LEU A 281 -15.18 15.09 12.18
CA LEU A 281 -14.83 16.51 12.13
C LEU A 281 -14.69 16.99 10.69
N LYS A 282 -14.02 16.23 9.79
CA LYS A 282 -13.95 16.57 8.37
C LYS A 282 -15.32 16.63 7.71
N THR A 283 -16.19 15.64 7.98
CA THR A 283 -17.57 15.63 7.48
C THR A 283 -18.36 16.83 8.00
N ILE A 284 -18.23 17.16 9.30
CA ILE A 284 -18.87 18.33 9.90
C ILE A 284 -18.37 19.63 9.23
N THR A 285 -17.08 19.76 8.94
CA THR A 285 -16.51 20.92 8.25
C THR A 285 -17.08 21.09 6.84
N VAL A 286 -17.28 20.00 6.10
CA VAL A 286 -17.91 20.02 4.77
C VAL A 286 -19.38 20.46 4.86
N TYR A 287 -20.14 19.94 5.82
CA TYR A 287 -21.50 20.40 6.08
C TYR A 287 -21.55 21.87 6.49
N PHE A 288 -20.57 22.34 7.27
CA PHE A 288 -20.45 23.73 7.67
C PHE A 288 -20.20 24.66 6.49
N LEU A 289 -19.33 24.25 5.55
CA LEU A 289 -19.06 24.98 4.31
C LEU A 289 -20.33 25.09 3.46
N GLN A 290 -21.06 23.99 3.28
CA GLN A 290 -22.34 24.01 2.55
C GLN A 290 -23.41 24.88 3.23
N ILE A 291 -23.51 24.82 4.56
CA ILE A 291 -24.43 25.70 5.31
C ILE A 291 -24.00 27.16 5.19
N SER A 292 -22.70 27.46 5.19
CA SER A 292 -22.19 28.82 5.04
C SER A 292 -22.53 29.42 3.67
N GLU A 293 -22.45 28.64 2.59
CA GLU A 293 -22.88 29.08 1.26
C GLU A 293 -24.40 29.34 1.20
N HIS A 294 -25.21 28.49 1.83
CA HIS A 294 -26.66 28.71 1.92
C HIS A 294 -27.04 29.92 2.78
N ILE A 295 -26.32 30.19 3.87
CA ILE A 295 -26.53 31.39 4.69
C ILE A 295 -26.13 32.65 3.90
N GLU A 296 -25.07 32.61 3.10
CA GLU A 296 -24.67 33.74 2.26
C GLU A 296 -25.69 34.01 1.14
N TYR A 297 -26.26 32.96 0.55
CA TYR A 297 -27.36 33.04 -0.41
C TYR A 297 -28.63 33.63 0.21
N LEU A 298 -29.06 33.10 1.36
CA LEU A 298 -30.20 33.63 2.13
C LEU A 298 -29.95 35.08 2.58
N GLY A 299 -28.72 35.43 2.95
CA GLY A 299 -28.34 36.79 3.32
C GLY A 299 -28.43 37.78 2.14
N LYS A 300 -28.21 37.33 0.90
CA LYS A 300 -28.44 38.13 -0.31
C LYS A 300 -29.93 38.32 -0.57
N GLU A 301 -30.73 37.26 -0.52
CA GLU A 301 -32.19 37.40 -0.67
C GLU A 301 -32.81 38.28 0.41
N LEU A 302 -32.38 38.13 1.67
CA LEU A 302 -32.85 38.97 2.77
C LEU A 302 -32.45 40.44 2.57
N LYS A 303 -31.26 40.72 2.00
CA LYS A 303 -30.84 42.08 1.63
C LYS A 303 -31.73 42.68 0.55
N ASP A 304 -32.12 41.88 -0.44
CA ASP A 304 -32.99 42.33 -1.53
C ASP A 304 -34.42 42.58 -1.03
N VAL A 305 -34.95 41.72 -0.16
CA VAL A 305 -36.24 41.93 0.53
C VAL A 305 -36.19 43.13 1.48
N VAL A 306 -35.07 43.36 2.19
CA VAL A 306 -34.87 44.56 3.04
C VAL A 306 -34.80 45.83 2.20
N LYS A 307 -34.27 45.75 0.97
CA LYS A 307 -34.20 46.87 0.03
C LYS A 307 -35.58 47.19 -0.55
N GLU A 308 -36.38 46.18 -0.88
CA GLU A 308 -37.78 46.35 -1.29
C GLU A 308 -38.64 46.89 -0.14
N THR A 309 -38.51 46.35 1.07
CA THR A 309 -39.25 46.84 2.24
C THR A 309 -38.81 48.25 2.66
N LYS A 310 -37.55 48.65 2.47
CA LYS A 310 -37.13 50.07 2.62
C LYS A 310 -37.72 50.97 1.55
N ALA A 311 -37.86 50.51 0.30
CA ALA A 311 -38.50 51.27 -0.77
C ALA A 311 -40.01 51.45 -0.50
N VAL A 312 -40.67 50.41 0.00
CA VAL A 312 -42.08 50.46 0.45
C VAL A 312 -42.21 51.32 1.70
N LYS A 313 -41.30 51.21 2.67
CA LYS A 313 -41.26 52.06 3.87
C LYS A 313 -41.06 53.53 3.49
N SER A 314 -40.15 53.87 2.57
CA SER A 314 -39.99 55.25 2.08
C SER A 314 -41.21 55.81 1.33
N LYS A 315 -42.11 54.94 0.83
CA LYS A 315 -43.42 55.34 0.28
C LYS A 315 -44.50 55.50 1.35
N ILE A 316 -44.35 54.82 2.49
CA ILE A 316 -45.31 54.87 3.61
C ILE A 316 -44.92 55.95 4.64
N THR A 317 -43.64 56.32 4.77
CA THR A 317 -43.16 57.42 5.65
C THR A 317 -43.47 58.84 5.12
N ILE A 318 -44.53 59.00 4.32
CA ILE A 318 -45.21 60.28 4.11
C ILE A 318 -46.46 60.39 5.01
N GLU A 319 -46.90 59.32 5.66
CA GLU A 319 -47.97 59.38 6.67
C GLU A 319 -47.64 58.51 7.90
N LEU A 320 -47.75 59.14 9.07
CA LEU A 320 -47.58 58.61 10.44
C LEU A 320 -46.16 58.57 11.01
N ASP A 321 -45.78 59.71 11.57
CA ASP A 321 -45.04 59.79 12.83
C ASP A 321 -45.88 59.26 14.01
N ASN A 322 -45.17 58.77 15.03
CA ASN A 322 -45.59 58.25 16.34
C ASN A 322 -46.02 56.78 16.38
N VAL A 323 -45.21 55.94 17.03
CA VAL A 323 -45.43 55.55 18.44
C VAL A 323 -44.29 54.61 18.86
N ASN A 324 -43.86 54.86 20.08
CA ASN A 324 -42.76 54.23 20.79
C ASN A 324 -43.09 52.79 21.25
N SER A 325 -42.05 52.12 21.74
CA SER A 325 -42.04 50.96 22.65
C SER A 325 -42.03 49.55 22.06
N GLY A 326 -41.13 48.72 22.60
CA GLY A 326 -41.08 47.29 22.32
C GLY A 326 -39.85 46.60 22.89
N GLN A 327 -39.72 46.59 24.21
CA GLN A 327 -38.65 46.01 25.03
C GLN A 327 -38.56 44.46 24.91
N GLN A 328 -38.28 43.93 23.72
CA GLN A 328 -38.08 42.49 23.45
C GLN A 328 -36.82 42.18 22.60
N ASP A 329 -36.19 43.19 21.99
CA ASP A 329 -35.07 42.98 21.06
C ASP A 329 -33.73 42.69 21.74
N THR A 330 -33.46 43.19 22.95
CA THR A 330 -32.12 43.15 23.53
C THR A 330 -31.63 41.75 23.87
N MET A 331 -32.51 40.85 24.35
CA MET A 331 -32.15 39.46 24.63
C MET A 331 -31.87 38.65 23.36
N PHE A 332 -32.66 38.85 22.30
CA PHE A 332 -32.48 38.15 21.03
C PHE A 332 -31.14 38.52 20.36
N TRP A 333 -30.78 39.81 20.38
CA TRP A 333 -29.49 40.27 19.86
C TRP A 333 -28.30 39.75 20.67
N ILE A 334 -28.42 39.60 21.99
CA ILE A 334 -27.35 39.02 22.84
C ILE A 334 -27.11 37.54 22.49
N TRP A 335 -28.17 36.75 22.29
CA TRP A 335 -28.03 35.35 21.90
C TRP A 335 -27.45 35.17 20.50
N ILE A 336 -27.77 36.05 19.55
CA ILE A 336 -27.15 36.06 18.21
C ILE A 336 -25.66 36.39 18.30
N VAL A 337 -25.26 37.37 19.10
CA VAL A 337 -23.83 37.74 19.26
C VAL A 337 -23.03 36.60 19.89
N ILE A 338 -23.58 35.91 20.90
CA ILE A 338 -22.96 34.73 21.51
C ILE A 338 -22.85 33.59 20.49
N PHE A 339 -23.89 33.35 19.70
CA PHE A 339 -23.91 32.30 18.68
C PHE A 339 -22.84 32.57 17.60
N VAL A 340 -22.73 33.81 17.11
CA VAL A 340 -21.73 34.22 16.10
C VAL A 340 -20.30 34.16 16.66
N MET A 341 -20.08 34.56 17.91
CA MET A 341 -18.76 34.45 18.58
C MET A 341 -18.30 32.99 18.69
N VAL A 342 -19.19 32.08 19.12
CA VAL A 342 -18.84 30.66 19.29
C VAL A 342 -18.63 29.97 17.93
N LEU A 343 -19.42 30.34 16.92
CA LEU A 343 -19.34 29.77 15.57
C LEU A 343 -18.14 30.23 14.75
N LEU A 344 -17.62 31.44 14.96
CA LEU A 344 -16.52 31.97 14.15
C LEU A 344 -15.18 31.96 14.88
N VAL A 345 -15.16 32.27 16.18
CA VAL A 345 -13.89 32.42 16.92
C VAL A 345 -13.27 31.07 17.24
N VAL A 346 -14.09 30.07 17.61
CA VAL A 346 -13.58 28.74 17.98
C VAL A 346 -12.98 28.01 16.76
N PRO A 347 -13.59 28.03 15.56
CA PRO A 347 -12.98 27.44 14.38
C PRO A 347 -11.76 28.21 13.88
N LEU A 348 -11.74 29.55 13.96
CA LEU A 348 -10.55 30.33 13.61
C LEU A 348 -9.37 30.01 14.52
N TYR A 349 -9.63 29.86 15.82
CA TYR A 349 -8.60 29.53 16.81
C TYR A 349 -8.02 28.13 16.56
N LEU A 350 -8.88 27.15 16.26
CA LEU A 350 -8.46 25.79 15.85
C LEU A 350 -7.68 25.82 14.53
N TYR A 351 -8.12 26.61 13.54
CA TYR A 351 -7.42 26.76 12.26
C TYR A 351 -6.02 27.36 12.41
N VAL A 352 -5.87 28.38 13.27
CA VAL A 352 -4.55 29.00 13.55
C VAL A 352 -3.60 28.00 14.19
N ILE A 353 -4.04 27.21 15.18
CA ILE A 353 -3.23 26.19 15.84
C ILE A 353 -2.75 25.13 14.83
N VAL A 354 -3.66 24.62 13.99
CA VAL A 354 -3.35 23.63 12.95
C VAL A 354 -2.34 24.20 11.95
N ARG A 355 -2.51 25.45 11.52
CA ARG A 355 -1.61 26.10 10.54
C ARG A 355 -0.22 26.39 11.12
N THR A 356 -0.12 26.74 12.40
CA THR A 356 1.18 26.93 13.07
C THR A 356 1.92 25.60 13.24
N GLY A 357 1.22 24.48 13.44
CA GLY A 357 1.82 23.14 13.47
C GLY A 357 2.39 22.71 12.12
N ILE A 358 1.66 22.97 11.02
CA ILE A 358 2.08 22.60 9.66
C ILE A 358 3.31 23.42 9.19
N LYS A 359 3.45 24.68 9.62
CA LYS A 359 4.58 25.54 9.24
C LYS A 359 5.92 25.15 9.87
N GLN A 360 5.93 24.37 10.96
CA GLN A 360 7.18 23.85 11.53
C GLN A 360 7.69 22.60 10.81
N GLN A 361 6.83 21.88 10.07
CA GLN A 361 7.23 20.68 9.34
C GLN A 361 7.75 20.96 7.93
N ASN A 362 7.32 22.05 7.29
CA ASN A 362 7.66 22.39 5.89
C ASN A 362 8.90 23.29 5.70
N LYS A 363 9.76 23.45 6.72
CA LYS A 363 10.92 24.37 6.64
C LYS A 363 12.29 23.69 6.45
N GLY A 364 12.33 22.38 6.23
CA GLY A 364 13.55 21.68 5.87
C GLY A 364 13.29 20.70 4.75
N ASN A 365 13.43 21.14 3.50
CA ASN A 365 13.78 20.30 2.35
C ASN A 365 14.01 21.21 1.14
N HIS A 366 15.19 21.81 1.09
CA HIS A 366 15.79 22.23 -0.18
C HIS A 366 16.81 21.14 -0.55
N SER A 367 16.47 20.27 -1.50
CA SER A 367 17.39 19.29 -2.06
C SER A 367 18.20 19.94 -3.19
N GLN A 368 19.51 20.09 -2.97
CA GLN A 368 20.48 20.11 -4.06
C GLN A 368 20.52 18.69 -4.67
N ASP A 369 20.49 18.62 -6.00
CA ASP A 369 20.71 17.38 -6.75
C ASP A 369 22.15 16.89 -6.52
N PHE A 370 22.29 15.85 -5.70
CA PHE A 370 23.53 15.09 -5.58
C PHE A 370 23.46 13.92 -6.57
N ASN A 371 24.40 13.88 -7.51
CA ASN A 371 24.55 12.76 -8.42
C ASN A 371 25.14 11.57 -7.62
N MET A 372 24.37 10.49 -7.46
CA MET A 372 24.78 9.31 -6.70
C MET A 372 25.77 8.46 -7.49
N GLU A 373 26.83 8.00 -6.83
CA GLU A 373 27.78 7.06 -7.42
C GLU A 373 27.13 5.68 -7.58
N LYS A 374 27.37 5.04 -8.73
CA LYS A 374 27.06 3.62 -8.98
C LYS A 374 28.03 2.72 -8.20
N SER A 375 28.00 2.85 -6.88
CA SER A 375 28.88 2.15 -5.95
C SER A 375 28.11 1.60 -4.75
N ILE A 376 28.76 0.69 -4.02
CA ILE A 376 28.22 0.04 -2.82
C ILE A 376 29.01 0.50 -1.59
N ALA A 377 28.33 1.02 -0.57
CA ALA A 377 28.95 1.29 0.72
C ALA A 377 28.78 0.08 1.65
N VAL A 378 29.87 -0.47 2.18
CA VAL A 378 29.83 -1.54 3.18
C VAL A 378 30.18 -0.96 4.54
N VAL A 379 29.20 -0.94 5.44
CA VAL A 379 29.27 -0.33 6.76
C VAL A 379 29.38 -1.40 7.84
N SER A 380 30.39 -1.26 8.71
CA SER A 380 30.54 -2.09 9.90
C SER A 380 30.62 -1.22 11.15
N PHE A 381 29.83 -1.57 12.17
CA PHE A 381 29.91 -0.96 13.51
C PHE A 381 30.95 -1.64 14.41
N SER A 382 31.41 -2.83 14.04
CA SER A 382 32.34 -3.64 14.82
C SER A 382 33.75 -3.55 14.25
N LYS A 383 34.70 -3.12 15.09
CA LYS A 383 36.13 -3.11 14.71
C LYS A 383 36.70 -4.52 14.64
N ALA A 384 36.23 -5.42 15.51
CA ALA A 384 36.71 -6.81 15.56
C ALA A 384 36.27 -7.59 14.31
N ASN A 385 35.01 -7.41 13.89
CA ASN A 385 34.42 -8.17 12.79
C ASN A 385 34.41 -7.42 11.45
N ALA A 386 35.00 -6.21 11.38
CA ALA A 386 35.05 -5.43 10.13
C ALA A 386 35.65 -6.20 8.95
N GLN A 387 36.69 -7.01 9.20
CA GLN A 387 37.32 -7.81 8.14
C GLN A 387 36.41 -8.96 7.69
N LEU A 388 35.68 -9.59 8.61
CA LEU A 388 34.69 -10.62 8.29
C LEU A 388 33.56 -10.03 7.44
N HIS A 389 33.01 -8.89 7.84
CA HIS A 389 31.95 -8.19 7.08
C HIS A 389 32.41 -7.84 5.67
N LYS A 390 33.66 -7.38 5.55
CA LYS A 390 34.28 -7.12 4.26
C LYS A 390 34.33 -8.39 3.40
N THR A 391 34.88 -9.48 3.90
CA THR A 391 34.98 -10.74 3.16
C THR A 391 33.59 -11.28 2.76
N ILE A 392 32.59 -11.18 3.64
CA ILE A 392 31.21 -11.58 3.31
C ILE A 392 30.66 -10.72 2.18
N ALA A 393 30.81 -9.40 2.26
CA ALA A 393 30.32 -8.50 1.22
C ALA A 393 31.00 -8.74 -0.13
N GLU A 394 32.30 -9.02 -0.16
CA GLU A 394 33.07 -9.31 -1.39
C GLU A 394 32.54 -10.52 -2.16
N THR A 395 31.87 -11.47 -1.49
CA THR A 395 31.28 -12.65 -2.17
C THR A 395 30.18 -12.31 -3.17
N VAL A 396 29.50 -11.18 -2.99
CA VAL A 396 28.35 -10.74 -3.82
C VAL A 396 28.61 -9.43 -4.56
N ILE A 397 29.57 -8.62 -4.11
CA ILE A 397 29.93 -7.36 -4.76
C ILE A 397 30.71 -7.60 -6.07
N GLY A 398 31.54 -8.64 -6.14
CA GLY A 398 32.36 -8.92 -7.32
C GLY A 398 33.23 -7.74 -7.74
N GLU A 399 33.14 -7.34 -9.01
CA GLU A 399 33.92 -6.22 -9.59
C GLU A 399 33.26 -4.83 -9.42
N ILE A 400 32.12 -4.74 -8.72
CA ILE A 400 31.39 -3.48 -8.53
C ILE A 400 32.21 -2.53 -7.64
N ALA A 401 32.25 -1.23 -8.01
CA ALA A 401 32.90 -0.20 -7.21
C ALA A 401 32.28 -0.13 -5.80
N HIS A 402 33.10 -0.18 -4.76
CA HIS A 402 32.61 -0.22 -3.38
C HIS A 402 33.55 0.45 -2.39
N HIS A 403 32.97 0.98 -1.31
CA HIS A 403 33.64 1.73 -0.26
C HIS A 403 33.40 1.06 1.10
N TYR A 404 34.47 0.82 1.86
CA TYR A 404 34.35 0.28 3.22
C TYR A 404 34.36 1.39 4.26
N ILE A 405 33.36 1.38 5.13
CA ILE A 405 33.16 2.41 6.16
C ILE A 405 33.09 1.71 7.52
N SER A 406 34.08 2.00 8.38
CA SER A 406 34.07 1.54 9.77
C SER A 406 33.53 2.66 10.66
N LEU A 407 32.40 2.41 11.33
CA LEU A 407 31.77 3.34 12.27
C LEU A 407 32.06 2.99 13.74
N SER A 408 33.03 2.11 13.99
CA SER A 408 33.39 1.69 15.34
C SER A 408 33.80 2.87 16.22
N GLY A 409 33.04 3.11 17.29
CA GLY A 409 33.33 4.16 18.28
C GLY A 409 32.89 5.57 17.86
N VAL A 410 32.23 5.71 16.71
CA VAL A 410 31.67 7.00 16.25
C VAL A 410 30.35 7.26 16.98
N ARG A 411 30.30 8.35 17.77
CA ARG A 411 29.10 8.70 18.56
C ARG A 411 28.09 9.55 17.78
N ASN A 412 28.54 10.27 16.75
CA ASN A 412 27.67 11.09 15.93
C ASN A 412 27.72 10.62 14.48
N VAL A 413 26.79 9.74 14.13
CA VAL A 413 26.64 9.15 12.80
C VAL A 413 25.60 9.87 11.94
N SER A 414 24.88 10.85 12.52
CA SER A 414 23.80 11.58 11.86
C SER A 414 24.28 12.52 10.73
N SER A 415 25.57 12.85 10.70
CA SER A 415 26.20 13.67 9.67
C SER A 415 26.94 12.85 8.60
N VAL A 416 26.84 11.52 8.64
CA VAL A 416 27.47 10.67 7.63
C VAL A 416 26.58 10.67 6.38
N GLU A 417 27.02 11.38 5.36
CA GLU A 417 26.41 11.35 4.03
C GLU A 417 27.10 10.27 3.18
N LEU A 418 26.32 9.44 2.50
CA LEU A 418 26.81 8.43 1.58
C LEU A 418 26.55 8.87 0.14
N ALA A 419 27.59 8.79 -0.69
CA ALA A 419 27.47 9.00 -2.13
C ALA A 419 27.12 7.71 -2.89
N SER A 420 27.07 6.55 -2.23
CA SER A 420 26.78 5.24 -2.84
C SER A 420 25.28 4.96 -3.00
N LYS A 421 24.89 4.47 -4.18
CA LYS A 421 23.50 4.06 -4.48
C LYS A 421 22.99 2.95 -3.55
N VAL A 422 23.84 2.01 -3.15
CA VAL A 422 23.49 0.89 -2.24
C VAL A 422 24.37 0.92 -1.00
N CYS A 423 23.81 0.60 0.16
CA CYS A 423 24.55 0.48 1.42
C CYS A 423 24.25 -0.83 2.13
N PHE A 424 25.27 -1.65 2.36
CA PHE A 424 25.21 -2.83 3.20
C PHE A 424 25.60 -2.46 4.63
N VAL A 425 24.72 -2.75 5.58
CA VAL A 425 24.89 -2.42 6.99
C VAL A 425 25.01 -3.71 7.77
N PHE A 426 26.22 -4.06 8.18
CA PHE A 426 26.49 -5.27 8.93
C PHE A 426 26.28 -5.06 10.44
N VAL A 427 25.58 -6.00 11.04
CA VAL A 427 25.26 -6.03 12.47
C VAL A 427 25.55 -7.41 13.04
N ASP A 428 26.48 -7.48 13.98
CA ASP A 428 26.85 -8.71 14.67
C ASP A 428 25.75 -9.20 15.63
N GLN A 429 25.66 -10.52 15.78
CA GLN A 429 24.88 -11.14 16.86
C GLN A 429 25.39 -10.67 18.23
N ASN A 430 24.44 -10.48 19.14
CA ASN A 430 24.72 -10.17 20.54
C ASN A 430 23.80 -10.99 21.44
N GLU A 431 24.12 -11.06 22.72
CA GLU A 431 23.38 -11.85 23.73
C GLU A 431 21.89 -11.49 23.84
N ARG A 432 21.50 -10.30 23.41
CA ARG A 432 20.12 -9.79 23.47
C ARG A 432 19.40 -9.86 22.13
N ASN A 433 20.04 -10.38 21.09
CA ASN A 433 19.55 -10.41 19.71
C ASN A 433 19.07 -9.04 19.20
N ILE A 434 19.69 -7.94 19.65
CA ILE A 434 19.31 -6.58 19.25
C ILE A 434 19.95 -6.26 17.89
N ILE A 435 19.11 -6.07 16.87
CA ILE A 435 19.56 -5.73 15.51
C ILE A 435 19.75 -4.21 15.38
N LEU A 436 18.69 -3.43 15.59
CA LEU A 436 18.76 -1.96 15.75
C LEU A 436 18.27 -1.61 17.15
N GLU A 437 18.89 -0.60 17.76
CA GLU A 437 18.55 -0.18 19.10
C GLU A 437 17.19 0.53 19.17
N THR A 438 16.45 0.28 20.24
CA THR A 438 15.14 0.87 20.51
C THR A 438 15.25 2.14 21.34
N LYS A 439 14.11 2.79 21.61
CA LYS A 439 14.08 4.02 22.41
C LYS A 439 14.63 3.86 23.83
N VAL A 440 14.63 2.63 24.34
CA VAL A 440 15.00 2.26 25.72
C VAL A 440 16.50 1.98 25.86
N ASP A 441 17.22 1.82 24.75
CA ASP A 441 18.64 1.50 24.74
C ASP A 441 19.53 2.73 24.95
N ILE A 442 20.69 2.50 25.59
CA ILE A 442 21.64 3.54 26.01
C ILE A 442 22.36 4.18 24.82
N SER A 443 22.61 3.40 23.77
CA SER A 443 23.22 3.84 22.52
C SER A 443 22.23 3.61 21.39
N LYS A 444 22.14 4.58 20.46
CA LYS A 444 21.24 4.52 19.29
C LYS A 444 22.00 4.64 17.98
N THR A 445 23.29 4.31 18.00
CA THR A 445 24.18 4.56 16.87
C THR A 445 23.77 3.79 15.62
N ARG A 446 23.32 2.53 15.72
CA ARG A 446 22.91 1.78 14.53
C ARG A 446 21.55 2.26 14.03
N SER A 447 20.59 2.44 14.93
CA SER A 447 19.26 2.93 14.59
C SER A 447 19.32 4.32 13.95
N ASP A 448 20.03 5.28 14.55
CA ASP A 448 20.14 6.65 14.05
C ASP A 448 20.76 6.71 12.65
N PHE A 449 21.78 5.87 12.39
CA PHE A 449 22.42 5.79 11.08
C PHE A 449 21.47 5.25 10.01
N VAL A 450 20.85 4.09 10.27
CA VAL A 450 19.94 3.44 9.32
C VAL A 450 18.70 4.29 9.09
N GLU A 451 18.09 4.84 10.14
CA GLU A 451 16.92 5.71 10.04
C GLU A 451 17.21 6.96 9.23
N ASN A 452 18.38 7.56 9.40
CA ASN A 452 18.74 8.75 8.63
C ASN A 452 18.86 8.44 7.14
N LEU A 453 19.52 7.34 6.77
CA LEU A 453 19.65 6.92 5.37
C LEU A 453 18.29 6.57 4.75
N VAL A 454 17.46 5.80 5.46
CA VAL A 454 16.11 5.44 5.01
C VAL A 454 15.23 6.68 4.84
N ARG A 455 15.32 7.64 5.77
CA ARG A 455 14.57 8.90 5.70
C ARG A 455 15.02 9.80 4.55
N GLN A 456 16.31 9.79 4.23
CA GLN A 456 16.83 10.53 3.07
C GLN A 456 16.33 9.93 1.75
N GLY A 457 16.11 8.60 1.70
CA GLY A 457 15.52 7.92 0.54
C GLY A 457 16.39 7.88 -0.71
N ARG A 458 17.67 8.28 -0.59
CA ARG A 458 18.62 8.36 -1.73
C ARG A 458 19.40 7.07 -1.93
N THR A 459 19.72 6.38 -0.84
CA THR A 459 20.51 5.15 -0.83
C THR A 459 19.63 3.97 -0.46
N HIS A 460 19.71 2.87 -1.21
CA HIS A 460 19.08 1.61 -0.83
C HIS A 460 19.87 0.94 0.28
N VAL A 461 19.30 0.88 1.48
CA VAL A 461 19.93 0.29 2.66
C VAL A 461 19.54 -1.17 2.78
N ILE A 462 20.51 -2.08 2.87
CA ILE A 462 20.32 -3.48 3.23
C ILE A 462 20.97 -3.73 4.59
N VAL A 463 20.18 -4.16 5.56
CA VAL A 463 20.69 -4.54 6.89
C VAL A 463 20.96 -6.05 6.92
N ILE A 464 22.18 -6.44 7.30
CA ILE A 464 22.65 -7.82 7.34
C ILE A 464 23.01 -8.17 8.77
N TYR A 465 22.19 -9.03 9.38
CA TYR A 465 22.43 -9.57 10.71
C TYR A 465 23.29 -10.83 10.63
N CYS A 466 24.54 -10.76 11.06
CA CYS A 466 25.53 -11.81 10.90
C CYS A 466 25.85 -12.54 12.22
N GLN A 467 26.52 -13.68 12.09
CA GLN A 467 26.93 -14.58 13.18
C GLN A 467 25.75 -15.28 13.86
N HIS A 468 24.58 -15.31 13.23
CA HIS A 468 23.40 -16.01 13.75
C HIS A 468 23.37 -17.45 13.26
N GLU A 469 23.79 -18.40 14.10
CA GLU A 469 23.97 -19.82 13.75
C GLU A 469 22.71 -20.46 13.11
N GLU A 470 21.51 -20.11 13.60
CA GLU A 470 20.24 -20.62 13.04
C GLU A 470 19.93 -20.06 11.63
N SER A 471 20.72 -19.10 11.14
CA SER A 471 20.60 -18.57 9.77
C SER A 471 21.53 -19.27 8.77
N HIS A 472 22.09 -20.42 9.12
CA HIS A 472 22.89 -21.22 8.20
C HIS A 472 22.01 -21.85 7.08
N ASP A 473 22.44 -21.71 5.82
CA ASP A 473 21.82 -22.32 4.62
C ASP A 473 20.29 -22.10 4.49
N LEU A 474 19.84 -20.86 4.70
CA LEU A 474 18.43 -20.49 4.58
C LEU A 474 17.95 -20.51 3.11
N ASP A 475 16.74 -21.00 2.88
CA ASP A 475 15.98 -20.81 1.63
C ASP A 475 15.16 -19.50 1.62
N THR A 476 15.34 -18.68 2.65
CA THR A 476 14.69 -17.38 2.88
C THR A 476 15.73 -16.28 3.10
N LEU A 477 15.30 -15.02 3.18
CA LEU A 477 16.23 -13.91 3.40
C LEU A 477 16.70 -13.81 4.87
N TYR A 478 15.90 -14.28 5.83
CA TYR A 478 16.23 -14.20 7.25
C TYR A 478 15.51 -15.28 8.06
N HIS A 479 16.02 -15.57 9.25
CA HIS A 479 15.49 -16.58 10.17
C HIS A 479 14.24 -16.08 10.90
N ARG A 480 13.18 -16.90 10.94
CA ARG A 480 11.87 -16.54 11.52
C ARG A 480 11.91 -16.30 13.04
N GLY A 481 12.89 -16.87 13.74
CA GLY A 481 13.06 -16.71 15.19
C GLY A 481 13.46 -15.29 15.64
N LEU A 482 13.82 -14.40 14.70
CA LEU A 482 14.22 -13.03 14.98
C LEU A 482 13.01 -12.12 15.23
N GLY A 483 12.32 -12.32 16.36
CA GLY A 483 11.11 -11.57 16.73
C GLY A 483 11.30 -10.04 16.82
N ASN A 484 12.50 -9.60 17.21
CA ASN A 484 12.85 -8.19 17.40
C ASN A 484 12.71 -7.33 16.13
N ILE A 485 12.70 -7.94 14.93
CA ILE A 485 12.51 -7.24 13.66
C ILE A 485 11.15 -6.52 13.63
N ASN A 486 10.11 -7.14 14.20
CA ASN A 486 8.75 -6.60 14.18
C ASN A 486 8.54 -5.44 15.17
N GLU A 487 9.38 -5.35 16.21
CA GLU A 487 9.28 -4.33 17.25
C GLU A 487 9.79 -2.97 16.76
N HIS A 488 10.82 -2.95 15.90
CA HIS A 488 11.43 -1.73 15.39
C HIS A 488 10.83 -1.31 14.04
N GLU A 489 10.28 -0.09 13.94
CA GLU A 489 9.56 0.41 12.74
C GLU A 489 10.41 0.35 11.46
N THR A 490 11.64 0.85 11.52
CA THR A 490 12.58 0.87 10.38
C THR A 490 13.01 -0.53 9.94
N LEU A 491 13.31 -1.45 10.86
CA LEU A 491 13.65 -2.83 10.51
C LEU A 491 12.47 -3.53 9.84
N ARG A 492 11.26 -3.34 10.37
CA ARG A 492 10.03 -3.86 9.79
C ARG A 492 9.79 -3.33 8.37
N GLN A 493 10.07 -2.05 8.14
CA GLN A 493 10.01 -1.46 6.80
C GLN A 493 11.03 -2.11 5.86
N LEU A 494 12.29 -2.24 6.29
CA LEU A 494 13.35 -2.85 5.48
C LEU A 494 13.06 -4.33 5.19
N GLN A 495 12.57 -5.08 6.16
CA GLN A 495 12.12 -6.46 5.98
C GLN A 495 11.05 -6.57 4.89
N ARG A 496 10.04 -5.69 4.87
CA ARG A 496 8.99 -5.67 3.82
C ARG A 496 9.54 -5.34 2.44
N GLN A 497 10.61 -4.55 2.39
CA GLN A 497 11.31 -4.20 1.18
C GLN A 497 12.31 -5.29 0.74
N ASN A 498 12.39 -6.42 1.44
CA ASN A 498 13.42 -7.45 1.26
C ASN A 498 14.86 -6.90 1.44
N CYS A 499 15.00 -5.84 2.21
CA CYS A 499 16.24 -5.15 2.52
C CYS A 499 16.78 -5.53 3.91
N PHE A 500 16.37 -6.69 4.43
CA PHE A 500 16.89 -7.27 5.66
C PHE A 500 17.26 -8.72 5.42
N LEU A 501 18.47 -9.11 5.85
CA LEU A 501 18.96 -10.47 5.77
C LEU A 501 19.50 -10.92 7.13
N SER A 502 19.42 -12.22 7.40
CA SER A 502 20.19 -12.84 8.48
C SER A 502 21.04 -14.00 7.96
N ILE A 503 22.27 -14.09 8.46
CA ILE A 503 23.29 -15.06 8.03
C ILE A 503 24.07 -15.57 9.24
N ASP A 504 24.66 -16.76 9.13
CA ASP A 504 25.72 -17.18 10.05
C ASP A 504 27.03 -16.51 9.66
N LYS A 505 27.81 -17.13 8.75
CA LYS A 505 29.12 -16.62 8.31
C LYS A 505 29.19 -16.31 6.83
N GLU A 506 28.20 -16.75 6.05
CA GLU A 506 28.14 -16.60 4.61
C GLU A 506 26.68 -16.50 4.16
N PHE A 507 26.48 -15.96 2.97
CA PHE A 507 25.16 -15.94 2.34
C PHE A 507 24.81 -17.35 1.83
N SER A 508 23.56 -17.76 1.99
CA SER A 508 23.07 -18.98 1.33
C SER A 508 23.03 -18.80 -0.19
N SER A 509 22.92 -19.91 -0.92
CA SER A 509 22.78 -19.89 -2.39
C SER A 509 21.58 -19.04 -2.85
N TYR A 510 20.48 -19.09 -2.09
CA TYR A 510 19.28 -18.28 -2.34
C TYR A 510 19.55 -16.78 -2.12
N GLN A 511 20.19 -16.43 -1.00
CA GLN A 511 20.52 -15.04 -0.66
C GLN A 511 21.52 -14.42 -1.63
N MET A 512 22.56 -15.16 -2.05
CA MET A 512 23.50 -14.70 -3.08
C MET A 512 22.80 -14.40 -4.40
N THR A 513 21.92 -15.30 -4.85
CA THR A 513 21.13 -15.10 -6.08
C THR A 513 20.27 -13.84 -5.97
N TYR A 514 19.61 -13.65 -4.82
CA TYR A 514 18.81 -12.46 -4.54
C TYR A 514 19.64 -11.16 -4.60
N ILE A 515 20.79 -11.11 -3.91
CA ILE A 515 21.63 -9.92 -3.84
C ILE A 515 22.19 -9.58 -5.23
N ASN A 516 22.61 -10.58 -6.00
CA ASN A 516 23.15 -10.34 -7.35
C ASN A 516 22.11 -9.70 -8.28
N ILE A 517 20.87 -10.20 -8.26
CA ILE A 517 19.76 -9.60 -9.02
C ILE A 517 19.51 -8.17 -8.53
N PHE A 518 19.41 -7.98 -7.21
CA PHE A 518 19.17 -6.68 -6.60
C PHE A 518 20.23 -5.63 -6.98
N LEU A 519 21.51 -5.99 -6.89
CA LEU A 519 22.63 -5.09 -7.19
C LEU A 519 22.68 -4.73 -8.68
N HIS A 520 22.46 -5.71 -9.56
CA HIS A 520 22.45 -5.47 -11.00
C HIS A 520 21.37 -4.47 -11.40
N GLU A 521 20.14 -4.67 -10.91
CA GLU A 521 19.02 -3.76 -11.17
C GLU A 521 19.25 -2.38 -10.57
N THR A 522 19.70 -2.28 -9.32
CA THR A 522 19.82 -0.98 -8.64
C THR A 522 20.94 -0.09 -9.22
N LEU A 523 22.04 -0.69 -9.67
CA LEU A 523 23.23 0.06 -10.10
C LEU A 523 23.27 0.32 -11.61
N TYR A 524 22.76 -0.61 -12.43
CA TYR A 524 22.92 -0.57 -13.88
C TYR A 524 21.63 -0.25 -14.64
N GLN A 525 20.46 -0.32 -14.00
CA GLN A 525 19.25 0.38 -14.44
C GLN A 525 19.22 1.80 -13.83
#